data_AF-A0A8S2VYG0-F1
#
_entry.id   AF-A0A8S2VYG0-F1
#
_cell.length_a   1.000
_cell.length_b   1.000
_cell.length_c   1.000
_cell.angle_alpha   90.00
_cell.angle_beta   90.00
_cell.angle_gamma   90.00
#
_symmetry.space_group_name_H-M   'P 1'
#
loop_
_entity.id
_entity.type
_entity.pdbx_description
1 polymer ?
#
loop_
_entity_poly.entity_id
_entity_poly.type
_entity_poly.pdbx_seq_one_letter_code
_entity_poly.pdbx_strand_id
1 'polypeptide(L)'
;KKNIDTGAGLERLACILQNVPTNFDTDQFEEIMRAIEAHTSFRYLPQAYFTKEPIQTGHNLAFRVIADHIRAAVLMMAENVAPSNKDRGYTIRRLIRRAMVYGRSLQINGLFLVSLLPAVIKMYKNLAPELEQNANFVQLALEKEEKGFTKTLAQGRQLLDKSANKEQRISGETAFRLLDTFGYPIELTEEYARQHNIELDTADFASRLAAHREASKTSAKGTGFNQQIPALVEYRESSIFDYEASELKAKVNLLLNEQFISVPVLNHENGYLITDRTCLFATTGGQEHDNGIVNKFLITDVTKAPHGQHVHKLEQASLKIGDLVDLKFDQKKRELTRKNHS
;
A
#
# COMPACT_ATOMS: atom_id res chain seq x y z
N LYS A 1 19.24 31.83 7.73
CA LYS A 1 18.54 32.44 8.88
C LYS A 1 19.06 31.78 10.15
N LYS A 2 19.37 32.54 11.20
CA LYS A 2 19.67 31.99 12.54
C LYS A 2 18.35 31.95 13.31
N ASN A 3 17.99 30.79 13.83
CA ASN A 3 16.73 30.55 14.54
C ASN A 3 17.06 29.90 15.87
N ILE A 4 16.26 30.15 16.91
CA ILE A 4 16.28 29.38 18.15
C ILE A 4 15.10 28.40 18.10
N ASP A 5 15.40 27.12 18.14
CA ASP A 5 14.43 26.01 18.14
C ASP A 5 14.43 25.38 19.53
N THR A 6 13.32 25.52 20.26
CA THR A 6 13.15 24.98 21.60
C THR A 6 12.01 23.99 21.63
N GLY A 7 12.23 22.82 22.25
CA GLY A 7 11.19 21.85 22.55
C GLY A 7 11.33 21.34 23.97
N ALA A 8 10.23 21.30 24.71
CA ALA A 8 10.14 20.64 26.02
C ALA A 8 9.07 19.54 25.95
N GLY A 9 9.45 18.31 26.24
CA GLY A 9 8.54 17.17 26.17
C GLY A 9 7.52 17.20 27.31
N LEU A 10 6.26 17.48 27.00
CA LEU A 10 5.17 17.58 27.97
C LEU A 10 5.06 16.32 28.83
N GLU A 11 5.12 15.14 28.21
CA GLU A 11 5.00 13.86 28.93
C GLU A 11 6.16 13.63 29.91
N ARG A 12 7.36 14.12 29.60
CA ARG A 12 8.50 14.03 30.52
C ARG A 12 8.35 15.00 31.68
N LEU A 13 7.87 16.21 31.43
CA LEU A 13 7.56 17.17 32.49
C LEU A 13 6.46 16.62 33.40
N ALA A 14 5.39 16.06 32.84
CA ALA A 14 4.31 15.42 33.58
C ALA A 14 4.83 14.25 34.44
N CYS A 15 5.68 13.37 33.88
CA CYS A 15 6.32 12.27 34.61
C CYS A 15 7.09 12.77 35.85
N ILE A 16 7.86 13.86 35.72
CA ILE A 16 8.61 14.47 36.82
C ILE A 16 7.66 15.09 37.85
N LEU A 17 6.68 15.88 37.40
CA LEU A 17 5.73 16.58 38.28
C LEU A 17 4.84 15.62 39.07
N GLN A 18 4.43 14.51 38.45
CA GLN A 18 3.62 13.47 39.08
C GLN A 18 4.47 12.48 39.89
N ASN A 19 5.81 12.58 39.84
CA ASN A 19 6.76 11.73 40.54
C ASN A 19 6.53 10.23 40.27
N VAL A 20 6.35 9.88 38.99
CA VAL A 20 6.10 8.51 38.54
C VAL A 20 7.28 7.94 37.74
N PRO A 21 7.46 6.61 37.67
CA PRO A 21 8.68 6.01 37.11
C PRO A 21 8.91 6.27 35.61
N THR A 22 7.82 6.32 34.83
CA THR A 22 7.87 6.52 33.37
C THR A 22 6.74 7.41 32.89
N ASN A 23 6.87 7.95 31.66
CA ASN A 23 5.82 8.74 31.01
C ASN A 23 4.46 8.03 30.95
N PHE A 24 4.46 6.69 30.93
CA PHE A 24 3.26 5.87 30.84
C PHE A 24 2.56 5.64 32.18
N ASP A 25 3.20 6.04 33.27
CA ASP A 25 2.66 5.98 34.62
C ASP A 25 1.95 7.28 35.01
N THR A 26 1.85 8.22 34.07
CA THR A 26 1.12 9.47 34.25
C THR A 26 -0.38 9.27 34.06
N ASP A 27 -1.17 10.18 34.61
CA ASP A 27 -2.62 10.26 34.42
C ASP A 27 -3.07 10.18 32.95
N GLN A 28 -2.24 10.66 32.01
CA GLN A 28 -2.49 10.63 30.56
C GLN A 28 -2.74 9.22 29.99
N PHE A 29 -2.18 8.18 30.62
CA PHE A 29 -2.30 6.80 30.15
C PHE A 29 -3.17 5.92 31.05
N GLU A 30 -3.53 6.37 32.25
CA GLU A 30 -4.17 5.55 33.27
C GLU A 30 -5.47 4.87 32.78
N GLU A 31 -6.35 5.64 32.11
CA GLU A 31 -7.59 5.10 31.55
C GLU A 31 -7.35 4.08 30.43
N ILE A 32 -6.32 4.29 29.60
CA ILE A 32 -5.97 3.37 28.52
C ILE A 32 -5.38 2.08 29.11
N MET A 33 -4.51 2.19 30.11
CA MET A 33 -3.95 1.03 30.81
C MET A 33 -5.05 0.18 31.45
N ARG A 34 -5.98 0.81 32.18
CA ARG A 34 -7.16 0.13 32.76
C ARG A 34 -8.01 -0.57 31.69
N ALA A 35 -8.22 0.09 30.55
CA ALA A 35 -8.97 -0.50 29.44
C ALA A 35 -8.26 -1.74 28.87
N ILE A 36 -6.92 -1.74 28.77
CA ILE A 36 -6.15 -2.92 28.35
C ILE A 36 -6.25 -4.04 29.40
N GLU A 37 -6.13 -3.71 30.69
CA GLU A 37 -6.23 -4.69 31.79
C GLU A 37 -7.57 -5.44 31.80
N ALA A 38 -8.66 -4.79 31.35
CA ALA A 38 -9.98 -5.42 31.24
C ALA A 38 -10.01 -6.60 30.25
N HIS A 39 -9.01 -6.72 29.38
CA HIS A 39 -8.93 -7.77 28.35
C HIS A 39 -7.89 -8.86 28.66
N THR A 40 -7.19 -8.79 29.80
CA THR A 40 -6.15 -9.76 30.17
C THR A 40 -6.13 -10.07 31.68
N SER A 41 -5.62 -11.25 32.04
CA SER A 41 -5.33 -11.60 33.44
C SER A 41 -4.06 -10.93 33.97
N PHE A 42 -3.19 -10.40 33.09
CA PHE A 42 -1.99 -9.67 33.51
C PHE A 42 -2.32 -8.27 34.02
N ARG A 43 -1.37 -7.67 34.74
CA ARG A 43 -1.52 -6.34 35.31
C ARG A 43 -0.38 -5.43 34.93
N TYR A 44 -0.67 -4.15 34.79
CA TYR A 44 0.34 -3.11 34.65
C TYR A 44 0.80 -2.69 36.05
N LEU A 45 2.07 -2.91 36.36
CA LEU A 45 2.64 -2.65 37.70
C LEU A 45 3.78 -1.64 37.61
N PRO A 46 3.53 -0.33 37.73
CA PRO A 46 4.56 0.72 37.65
C PRO A 46 5.77 0.45 38.56
N GLN A 47 5.52 -0.04 39.77
CA GLN A 47 6.56 -0.30 40.77
C GLN A 47 7.58 -1.37 40.34
N ALA A 48 7.23 -2.25 39.40
CA ALA A 48 8.14 -3.24 38.86
C ALA A 48 9.31 -2.63 38.07
N TYR A 49 9.23 -1.34 37.73
CA TYR A 49 10.34 -0.57 37.15
C TYR A 49 11.62 -0.65 38.00
N PHE A 50 11.48 -0.64 39.34
CA PHE A 50 12.62 -0.64 40.26
C PHE A 50 13.17 -2.05 40.52
N THR A 51 12.33 -3.07 40.46
CA THR A 51 12.74 -4.46 40.72
C THR A 51 13.30 -5.14 39.47
N LYS A 52 12.88 -4.70 38.28
CA LYS A 52 13.29 -5.25 36.97
C LYS A 52 13.06 -6.76 36.87
N GLU A 53 12.00 -7.26 37.48
CA GLU A 53 11.59 -8.67 37.34
C GLU A 53 11.28 -8.94 35.85
N PRO A 54 11.93 -9.91 35.19
CA PRO A 54 11.87 -10.06 33.74
C PRO A 54 10.46 -10.25 33.17
N ILE A 55 9.62 -11.08 33.81
CA ILE A 55 8.28 -11.42 33.31
C ILE A 55 7.40 -10.18 33.36
N GLN A 56 7.33 -9.52 34.52
CA GLN A 56 6.54 -8.31 34.72
C GLN A 56 7.08 -7.13 33.89
N THR A 57 8.40 -7.05 33.67
CA THR A 57 9.00 -6.07 32.76
C THR A 57 8.49 -6.27 31.33
N GLY A 58 8.39 -7.52 30.89
CA GLY A 58 7.78 -7.91 29.61
C GLY A 58 6.30 -7.52 29.52
N HIS A 59 5.51 -7.83 30.56
CA HIS A 59 4.11 -7.41 30.61
C HIS A 59 3.97 -5.88 30.54
N ASN A 60 4.67 -5.14 31.40
CA ASN A 60 4.63 -3.67 31.39
C ASN A 60 5.08 -3.09 30.04
N LEU A 61 6.06 -3.69 29.37
CA LEU A 61 6.43 -3.28 28.01
C LEU A 61 5.25 -3.44 27.05
N ALA A 62 4.56 -4.58 27.07
CA ALA A 62 3.41 -4.80 26.19
C ALA A 62 2.28 -3.80 26.43
N PHE A 63 1.93 -3.53 27.70
CA PHE A 63 0.94 -2.49 28.05
C PHE A 63 1.32 -1.12 27.49
N ARG A 64 2.57 -0.68 27.71
CA ARG A 64 3.07 0.61 27.21
C ARG A 64 3.05 0.71 25.68
N VAL A 65 3.46 -0.36 24.99
CA VAL A 65 3.45 -0.38 23.52
C VAL A 65 2.02 -0.30 23.00
N ILE A 66 1.09 -1.09 23.55
CA ILE A 66 -0.32 -1.03 23.14
C ILE A 66 -0.88 0.37 23.36
N ALA A 67 -0.70 0.94 24.56
CA ALA A 67 -1.26 2.24 24.93
C ALA A 67 -0.72 3.38 24.05
N ASP A 68 0.59 3.40 23.78
CA ASP A 68 1.19 4.42 22.92
C ASP A 68 0.72 4.31 21.47
N HIS A 69 0.69 3.08 20.96
CA HIS A 69 0.39 2.85 19.55
C HIS A 69 -1.08 3.06 19.24
N ILE A 70 -2.00 2.66 20.14
CA ILE A 70 -3.42 2.94 19.96
C ILE A 70 -3.70 4.43 20.09
N ARG A 71 -3.08 5.13 21.05
CA ARG A 71 -3.17 6.59 21.19
C ARG A 71 -2.77 7.29 19.89
N ALA A 72 -1.56 6.97 19.39
CA ALA A 72 -1.04 7.59 18.18
C ALA A 72 -1.91 7.27 16.95
N ALA A 73 -2.30 6.01 16.76
CA ALA A 73 -3.11 5.61 15.62
C ALA A 73 -4.50 6.28 15.64
N VAL A 74 -5.14 6.35 16.81
CA VAL A 74 -6.46 6.99 16.97
C VAL A 74 -6.38 8.50 16.70
N LEU A 75 -5.39 9.19 17.25
CA LEU A 75 -5.20 10.63 16.99
C LEU A 75 -4.91 10.90 15.51
N MET A 76 -4.07 10.09 14.86
CA MET A 76 -3.81 10.21 13.42
C MET A 76 -5.06 9.93 12.57
N MET A 77 -5.88 8.94 12.94
CA MET A 77 -7.14 8.64 12.24
C MET A 77 -8.20 9.73 12.46
N ALA A 78 -8.16 10.46 13.57
CA ALA A 78 -9.06 11.59 13.82
C ALA A 78 -8.92 12.70 12.76
N GLU A 79 -7.79 12.78 12.05
CA GLU A 79 -7.58 13.65 10.88
C GLU A 79 -8.15 13.06 9.57
N ASN A 80 -9.08 12.11 9.64
CA ASN A 80 -9.68 11.40 8.48
C ASN A 80 -8.69 10.60 7.62
N VAL A 81 -7.56 10.16 8.19
CA VAL A 81 -6.59 9.31 7.50
C VAL A 81 -6.84 7.84 7.84
N ALA A 82 -7.22 7.02 6.86
CA ALA A 82 -7.43 5.59 7.06
C ALA A 82 -6.12 4.77 6.99
N PRO A 83 -6.05 3.59 7.66
CA PRO A 83 -4.98 2.61 7.45
C PRO A 83 -4.86 2.21 5.97
N SER A 84 -3.65 2.20 5.43
CA SER A 84 -3.38 1.91 4.01
C SER A 84 -1.99 1.27 3.80
N ASN A 85 -1.65 0.93 2.56
CA ASN A 85 -0.33 0.37 2.20
C ASN A 85 0.71 1.45 1.86
N LYS A 86 0.38 2.74 1.97
CA LYS A 86 1.26 3.86 1.56
C LYS A 86 1.19 5.03 2.53
N ASP A 87 2.25 5.82 2.57
CA ASP A 87 2.33 7.11 3.25
C ASP A 87 1.85 7.07 4.72
N ARG A 88 1.04 8.05 5.14
CA ARG A 88 0.51 8.13 6.51
C ARG A 88 -0.34 6.92 6.88
N GLY A 89 -1.12 6.41 5.93
CA GLY A 89 -1.96 5.22 6.15
C GLY A 89 -1.12 3.97 6.46
N TYR A 90 0.08 3.85 5.89
CA TYR A 90 1.02 2.78 6.23
C TYR A 90 1.48 2.87 7.68
N THR A 91 1.84 4.07 8.14
CA THR A 91 2.25 4.30 9.53
C THR A 91 1.14 3.93 10.51
N ILE A 92 -0.10 4.37 10.26
CA ILE A 92 -1.26 4.03 11.09
C ILE A 92 -1.47 2.51 11.14
N ARG A 93 -1.46 1.86 9.96
CA ARG A 93 -1.55 0.40 9.85
C ARG A 93 -0.47 -0.30 10.68
N ARG A 94 0.77 0.16 10.60
CA ARG A 94 1.90 -0.40 11.36
C ARG A 94 1.70 -0.26 12.86
N LEU A 95 1.24 0.90 13.34
CA LEU A 95 0.96 1.13 14.76
C LEU A 95 -0.11 0.18 15.28
N ILE A 96 -1.25 0.08 14.58
CA ILE A 96 -2.37 -0.80 14.94
C ILE A 96 -1.89 -2.26 15.02
N ARG A 97 -1.22 -2.76 13.97
CA ARG A 97 -0.76 -4.15 13.92
C ARG A 97 0.25 -4.48 15.00
N ARG A 98 1.15 -3.54 15.33
CA ARG A 98 2.11 -3.72 16.43
C ARG A 98 1.41 -3.78 17.79
N ALA A 99 0.40 -2.94 18.02
CA ALA A 99 -0.44 -3.06 19.22
C ALA A 99 -1.13 -4.43 19.30
N MET A 100 -1.64 -4.96 18.18
CA MET A 100 -2.26 -6.30 18.15
C MET A 100 -1.26 -7.42 18.51
N VAL A 101 -0.01 -7.35 18.01
CA VAL A 101 1.04 -8.33 18.35
C VAL A 101 1.32 -8.35 19.84
N TYR A 102 1.49 -7.17 20.45
CA TYR A 102 1.71 -7.07 21.89
C TYR A 102 0.47 -7.49 22.68
N GLY A 103 -0.73 -7.24 22.18
CA GLY A 103 -1.96 -7.79 22.76
C GLY A 103 -1.94 -9.32 22.87
N ARG A 104 -1.45 -10.02 21.84
CA ARG A 104 -1.29 -11.48 21.89
C ARG A 104 -0.23 -11.93 22.90
N SER A 105 0.83 -11.15 23.13
CA SER A 105 1.81 -11.45 24.20
C SER A 105 1.20 -11.36 25.61
N LEU A 106 0.16 -10.54 25.78
CA LEU A 106 -0.67 -10.47 26.98
C LEU A 106 -1.83 -11.47 26.99
N GLN A 107 -1.82 -12.48 26.10
CA GLN A 107 -2.88 -13.48 25.96
C GLN A 107 -4.27 -12.89 25.70
N ILE A 108 -4.35 -11.65 25.20
CA ILE A 108 -5.61 -11.06 24.77
C ILE A 108 -6.04 -11.77 23.49
N ASN A 109 -7.25 -12.32 23.45
CA ASN A 109 -7.81 -13.01 22.29
C ASN A 109 -8.95 -12.20 21.66
N GLY A 110 -9.17 -12.39 20.36
CA GLY A 110 -10.22 -11.66 19.64
C GLY A 110 -9.85 -10.20 19.35
N LEU A 111 -10.89 -9.38 19.18
CA LEU A 111 -10.82 -7.93 18.95
C LEU A 111 -10.83 -7.21 20.30
N PHE A 112 -9.90 -6.29 20.51
CA PHE A 112 -9.77 -5.51 21.74
C PHE A 112 -9.30 -4.07 21.49
N LEU A 113 -8.67 -3.74 20.35
CA LEU A 113 -8.22 -2.38 20.11
C LEU A 113 -9.39 -1.41 19.96
N VAL A 114 -10.46 -1.84 19.30
CA VAL A 114 -11.69 -1.03 19.17
C VAL A 114 -12.30 -0.70 20.53
N SER A 115 -12.25 -1.60 21.51
CA SER A 115 -12.76 -1.33 22.86
C SER A 115 -11.87 -0.37 23.67
N LEU A 116 -10.65 -0.07 23.22
CA LEU A 116 -9.80 0.97 23.83
C LEU A 116 -10.16 2.38 23.36
N LEU A 117 -10.88 2.52 22.24
CA LEU A 117 -11.21 3.82 21.65
C LEU A 117 -11.91 4.77 22.65
N PRO A 118 -12.92 4.36 23.43
CA PRO A 118 -13.56 5.24 24.42
C PRO A 118 -12.58 5.79 25.46
N ALA A 119 -11.61 5.00 25.90
CA ALA A 119 -10.59 5.44 26.84
C ALA A 119 -9.67 6.49 26.21
N VAL A 120 -9.26 6.30 24.95
CA VAL A 120 -8.47 7.30 24.21
C VAL A 120 -9.26 8.59 24.02
N ILE A 121 -10.54 8.51 23.62
CA ILE A 121 -11.41 9.70 23.47
C ILE A 121 -11.51 10.46 24.78
N LYS A 122 -11.78 9.76 25.88
CA LYS A 122 -11.89 10.36 27.21
C LYS A 122 -10.63 11.14 27.61
N MET A 123 -9.45 10.60 27.32
CA MET A 123 -8.17 11.23 27.67
C MET A 123 -7.79 12.41 26.77
N TYR A 124 -8.13 12.35 25.48
CA TYR A 124 -7.55 13.26 24.49
C TYR A 124 -8.55 14.20 23.80
N LYS A 125 -9.86 14.08 24.02
CA LYS A 125 -10.88 14.91 23.36
C LYS A 125 -10.68 16.43 23.54
N ASN A 126 -10.15 16.86 24.68
CA ASN A 126 -9.91 18.29 24.93
C ASN A 126 -8.70 18.82 24.15
N LEU A 127 -7.76 17.94 23.79
CA LEU A 127 -6.57 18.27 23.00
C LEU A 127 -6.84 18.17 21.49
N ALA A 128 -7.69 17.23 21.09
CA ALA A 128 -8.06 16.95 19.71
C ALA A 128 -9.59 16.85 19.59
N PRO A 129 -10.34 17.97 19.48
CA PRO A 129 -11.80 17.97 19.40
C PRO A 129 -12.35 17.18 18.19
N GLU A 130 -11.59 17.11 17.10
CA GLU A 130 -11.88 16.30 15.91
C GLU A 130 -12.04 14.80 16.23
N LEU A 131 -11.48 14.34 17.35
CA LEU A 131 -11.56 12.96 17.78
C LEU A 131 -13.00 12.54 18.14
N GLU A 132 -13.78 13.43 18.79
CA GLU A 132 -15.21 13.16 19.04
C GLU A 132 -16.03 13.26 17.74
N GLN A 133 -15.71 14.22 16.87
CA GLN A 133 -16.42 14.43 15.60
C GLN A 133 -16.27 13.24 14.65
N ASN A 134 -15.07 12.66 14.60
CA ASN A 134 -14.72 11.57 13.68
C ASN A 134 -14.72 10.19 14.37
N ALA A 135 -15.24 10.07 15.60
CA ALA A 135 -15.22 8.82 16.38
C ALA A 135 -15.78 7.62 15.61
N ASN A 136 -16.87 7.81 14.86
CA ASN A 136 -17.47 6.74 14.04
C ASN A 136 -16.54 6.28 12.92
N PHE A 137 -15.86 7.20 12.24
CA PHE A 137 -14.88 6.86 11.20
C PHE A 137 -13.72 6.07 11.80
N VAL A 138 -13.16 6.57 12.91
CA VAL A 138 -12.05 5.94 13.63
C VAL A 138 -12.42 4.53 14.06
N GLN A 139 -13.61 4.35 14.63
CA GLN A 139 -14.12 3.04 15.07
C GLN A 139 -14.19 2.05 13.90
N LEU A 140 -14.81 2.43 12.79
CA LEU A 140 -14.95 1.56 11.61
C LEU A 140 -13.60 1.22 10.97
N ALA A 141 -12.70 2.21 10.87
CA ALA A 141 -11.37 2.01 10.30
C ALA A 141 -10.52 1.07 11.16
N LEU A 142 -10.54 1.26 12.48
CA LEU A 142 -9.83 0.43 13.44
C LEU A 142 -10.39 -0.99 13.46
N GLU A 143 -11.72 -1.16 13.49
CA GLU A 143 -12.37 -2.46 13.47
C GLU A 143 -12.05 -3.23 12.19
N LYS A 144 -12.07 -2.56 11.03
CA LYS A 144 -11.72 -3.16 9.75
C LYS A 144 -10.28 -3.66 9.73
N GLU A 145 -9.32 -2.86 10.19
CA GLU A 145 -7.90 -3.25 10.23
C GLU A 145 -7.67 -4.39 11.24
N GLU A 146 -8.29 -4.31 12.43
CA GLU A 146 -8.14 -5.33 13.47
C GLU A 146 -8.73 -6.68 13.04
N LYS A 147 -9.92 -6.70 12.44
CA LYS A 147 -10.51 -7.92 11.86
C LYS A 147 -9.65 -8.48 10.75
N GLY A 148 -9.16 -7.61 9.85
CA GLY A 148 -8.33 -8.01 8.72
C GLY A 148 -7.03 -8.66 9.15
N PHE A 149 -6.34 -8.09 10.14
CA PHE A 149 -5.03 -8.59 10.57
C PHE A 149 -5.11 -9.76 11.54
N THR A 150 -6.22 -10.00 12.23
CA THR A 150 -6.35 -11.08 13.22
C THR A 150 -6.00 -12.46 12.63
N LYS A 151 -6.46 -12.76 11.42
CA LYS A 151 -6.16 -14.03 10.73
C LYS A 151 -4.67 -14.12 10.37
N THR A 152 -4.13 -13.06 9.78
CA THR A 152 -2.70 -12.95 9.43
C THR A 152 -1.80 -13.11 10.65
N LEU A 153 -2.16 -12.53 11.77
CA LEU A 153 -1.39 -12.57 13.01
C LEU A 153 -1.24 -14.00 13.54
N ALA A 154 -2.34 -14.76 13.58
CA ALA A 154 -2.31 -16.15 14.04
C ALA A 154 -1.42 -17.03 13.15
N GLN A 155 -1.58 -16.93 11.83
CA GLN A 155 -0.80 -17.70 10.85
C GLN A 155 0.69 -17.29 10.86
N GLY A 156 0.96 -15.99 10.94
CA GLY A 156 2.31 -15.45 11.00
C GLY A 156 3.04 -15.90 12.25
N ARG A 157 2.38 -15.85 13.42
CA ARG A 157 2.96 -16.32 14.68
C ARG A 157 3.31 -17.80 14.64
N GLN A 158 2.40 -18.65 14.13
CA GLN A 158 2.66 -20.08 14.00
C GLN A 158 3.88 -20.38 13.11
N LEU A 159 4.04 -19.64 12.01
CA LEU A 159 5.17 -19.80 11.11
C LEU A 159 6.49 -19.33 11.77
N LEU A 160 6.46 -18.20 12.47
CA LEU A 160 7.60 -17.67 13.21
C LEU A 160 8.07 -18.61 14.32
N ASP A 161 7.13 -19.10 15.15
CA ASP A 161 7.44 -20.05 16.23
C ASP A 161 8.04 -21.35 15.66
N LYS A 162 7.52 -21.84 14.53
CA LYS A 162 8.05 -23.03 13.85
C LYS A 162 9.48 -22.82 13.35
N SER A 163 9.76 -21.70 12.70
CA SER A 163 11.11 -21.39 12.20
C SER A 163 12.10 -21.18 13.35
N ALA A 164 11.68 -20.47 14.40
CA ALA A 164 12.46 -20.25 15.60
C ALA A 164 12.88 -21.57 16.28
N ASN A 165 11.92 -22.47 16.49
CA ASN A 165 12.18 -23.74 17.18
C ASN A 165 13.02 -24.72 16.36
N LYS A 166 12.85 -24.74 15.03
CA LYS A 166 13.49 -25.73 14.16
C LYS A 166 14.87 -25.31 13.69
N GLU A 167 15.03 -24.03 13.34
CA GLU A 167 16.21 -23.56 12.58
C GLU A 167 17.02 -22.51 13.35
N GLN A 168 16.53 -22.04 14.51
CA GLN A 168 17.15 -20.96 15.30
C GLN A 168 17.50 -19.72 14.44
N ARG A 169 16.76 -19.56 13.33
CA ARG A 169 16.93 -18.53 12.31
C ARG A 169 15.61 -18.35 11.56
N ILE A 170 15.35 -17.14 11.09
CA ILE A 170 14.27 -16.84 10.15
C ILE A 170 14.90 -16.61 8.78
N SER A 171 14.67 -17.54 7.85
CA SER A 171 15.17 -17.42 6.48
C SER A 171 14.47 -16.27 5.72
N GLY A 172 15.14 -15.73 4.71
CA GLY A 172 14.57 -14.71 3.85
C GLY A 172 13.34 -15.23 3.09
N GLU A 173 13.31 -16.51 2.77
CA GLU A 173 12.12 -17.21 2.26
C GLU A 173 10.93 -17.14 3.21
N THR A 174 11.16 -17.45 4.49
CA THR A 174 10.11 -17.43 5.51
C THR A 174 9.59 -16.00 5.68
N ALA A 175 10.50 -15.03 5.80
CA ALA A 175 10.15 -13.62 5.92
C ALA A 175 9.42 -13.08 4.68
N PHE A 176 9.83 -13.50 3.49
CA PHE A 176 9.17 -13.14 2.23
C PHE A 176 7.76 -13.74 2.18
N ARG A 177 7.60 -15.01 2.53
CA ARG A 177 6.28 -15.66 2.59
C ARG A 177 5.35 -15.03 3.62
N LEU A 178 5.88 -14.65 4.79
CA LEU A 178 5.15 -13.89 5.80
C LEU A 178 4.59 -12.59 5.22
N LEU A 179 5.41 -11.83 4.51
CA LEU A 179 4.99 -10.57 3.89
C LEU A 179 4.03 -10.78 2.71
N ASP A 180 4.44 -11.58 1.73
CA ASP A 180 3.77 -11.70 0.43
C ASP A 180 2.47 -12.52 0.50
N THR A 181 2.54 -13.71 1.11
CA THR A 181 1.41 -14.64 1.16
C THR A 181 0.44 -14.30 2.28
N PHE A 182 0.97 -13.97 3.47
CA PHE A 182 0.13 -13.78 4.66
C PHE A 182 -0.16 -12.31 4.96
N GLY A 183 0.59 -11.36 4.38
CA GLY A 183 0.44 -9.94 4.67
C GLY A 183 1.02 -9.53 6.03
N TYR A 184 1.90 -10.35 6.61
CA TYR A 184 2.56 -10.11 7.89
C TYR A 184 3.77 -9.17 7.71
N PRO A 185 3.74 -7.95 8.29
CA PRO A 185 4.78 -6.94 8.10
C PRO A 185 6.19 -7.42 8.48
N ILE A 186 7.19 -7.05 7.67
CA ILE A 186 8.59 -7.39 7.93
C ILE A 186 9.09 -6.81 9.24
N GLU A 187 8.63 -5.63 9.64
CA GLU A 187 9.03 -4.98 10.89
C GLU A 187 8.60 -5.79 12.12
N LEU A 188 7.47 -6.50 12.03
CA LEU A 188 7.00 -7.38 13.09
C LEU A 188 7.80 -8.69 13.13
N THR A 189 8.28 -9.15 11.98
CA THR A 189 9.21 -10.29 11.88
C THR A 189 10.58 -9.93 12.48
N GLU A 190 11.12 -8.75 12.15
CA GLU A 190 12.36 -8.22 12.72
C GLU A 190 12.27 -8.05 14.24
N GLU A 191 11.16 -7.53 14.74
CA GLU A 191 10.97 -7.35 16.17
C GLU A 191 10.85 -8.69 16.90
N TYR A 192 10.13 -9.66 16.32
CA TYR A 192 10.10 -11.03 16.84
C TYR A 192 11.51 -11.63 16.89
N ALA A 193 12.29 -11.53 15.80
CA ALA A 193 13.66 -12.02 15.75
C ALA A 193 14.53 -11.42 16.87
N ARG A 194 14.43 -10.10 17.08
CA ARG A 194 15.15 -9.38 18.14
C ARG A 194 14.73 -9.84 19.55
N GLN A 195 13.43 -10.00 19.80
CA GLN A 195 12.92 -10.41 21.11
C GLN A 195 13.35 -11.84 21.49
N HIS A 196 13.47 -12.72 20.50
CA HIS A 196 13.86 -14.10 20.70
C HIS A 196 15.36 -14.37 20.53
N ASN A 197 16.17 -13.33 20.26
CA ASN A 197 17.61 -13.43 19.95
C ASN A 197 17.91 -14.38 18.79
N ILE A 198 17.09 -14.31 17.74
CA ILE A 198 17.19 -15.15 16.54
C ILE A 198 17.63 -14.28 15.36
N GLU A 199 18.47 -14.83 14.48
CA GLU A 199 18.91 -14.13 13.28
C GLU A 199 17.82 -14.12 12.20
N LEU A 200 17.64 -12.99 11.52
CA LEU A 200 16.80 -12.85 10.33
C LEU A 200 17.69 -12.62 9.11
N ASP A 201 17.55 -13.45 8.08
CA ASP A 201 18.29 -13.27 6.82
C ASP A 201 17.66 -12.15 5.97
N THR A 202 18.00 -10.91 6.30
CA THR A 202 17.50 -9.72 5.61
C THR A 202 18.03 -9.61 4.17
N ALA A 203 19.19 -10.20 3.89
CA ALA A 203 19.80 -10.17 2.56
C ALA A 203 19.05 -11.08 1.59
N ASP A 204 18.76 -12.33 1.99
CA ASP A 204 17.93 -13.25 1.22
C ASP A 204 16.51 -12.70 1.03
N PHE A 205 15.92 -12.11 2.08
CA PHE A 205 14.61 -11.45 1.99
C PHE A 205 14.61 -10.32 0.94
N ALA A 206 15.60 -9.44 0.97
CA ALA A 206 15.70 -8.31 0.03
C ALA A 206 15.86 -8.80 -1.41
N SER A 207 16.69 -9.82 -1.64
CA SER A 207 16.87 -10.47 -2.94
C SER A 207 15.54 -11.00 -3.50
N ARG A 208 14.77 -11.71 -2.67
CA ARG A 208 13.45 -12.27 -3.05
C ARG A 208 12.42 -11.18 -3.32
N LEU A 209 12.39 -10.13 -2.50
CA LEU A 209 11.51 -8.98 -2.72
C LEU A 209 11.83 -8.26 -4.04
N ALA A 210 13.11 -8.12 -4.37
CA ALA A 210 13.55 -7.56 -5.65
C ALA A 210 13.10 -8.44 -6.83
N ALA A 211 13.33 -9.75 -6.76
CA ALA A 211 12.89 -10.71 -7.79
C ALA A 211 11.37 -10.67 -7.99
N HIS A 212 10.59 -10.61 -6.90
CA HIS A 212 9.13 -10.48 -6.98
C HIS A 212 8.67 -9.17 -7.63
N ARG A 213 9.34 -8.06 -7.32
CA ARG A 213 9.08 -6.75 -7.95
C ARG A 213 9.37 -6.77 -9.45
N GLU A 214 10.48 -7.37 -9.86
CA GLU A 214 10.83 -7.49 -11.29
C GLU A 214 9.86 -8.41 -12.05
N ALA A 215 9.44 -9.53 -11.44
CA ALA A 215 8.40 -10.38 -12.01
C ALA A 215 7.06 -9.64 -12.18
N SER A 216 6.67 -8.83 -11.20
CA SER A 216 5.45 -8.02 -11.23
C SER A 216 5.50 -6.89 -12.29
N LYS A 217 6.68 -6.33 -12.56
CA LYS A 217 6.88 -5.37 -13.66
C LYS A 217 6.77 -6.04 -15.03
N THR A 218 7.24 -7.28 -15.12
CA THR A 218 7.21 -8.06 -16.37
C THR A 218 5.79 -8.51 -16.74
N SER A 219 4.91 -8.70 -15.74
CA SER A 219 3.48 -8.96 -15.94
C SER A 219 2.63 -7.69 -16.13
N ALA A 220 3.10 -6.53 -15.69
CA ALA A 220 2.46 -5.22 -15.89
C ALA A 220 2.80 -4.55 -17.25
N LYS A 221 2.95 -5.36 -18.31
CA LYS A 221 3.35 -4.95 -19.68
C LYS A 221 2.37 -4.01 -20.44
N GLY A 222 1.44 -3.35 -19.76
CA GLY A 222 0.39 -2.54 -20.41
C GLY A 222 0.69 -1.05 -20.60
N THR A 223 1.62 -0.43 -19.86
CA THR A 223 1.77 1.05 -19.91
C THR A 223 3.19 1.58 -19.88
N GLY A 224 4.15 0.84 -19.29
CA GLY A 224 5.57 1.27 -19.22
C GLY A 224 6.46 0.77 -20.36
N PHE A 225 6.01 -0.23 -21.13
CA PHE A 225 6.83 -0.90 -22.14
C PHE A 225 7.27 0.06 -23.27
N ASN A 226 6.38 0.96 -23.69
CA ASN A 226 6.65 1.92 -24.77
C ASN A 226 7.75 2.95 -24.46
N GLN A 227 8.10 3.16 -23.18
CA GLN A 227 9.11 4.15 -22.78
C GLN A 227 10.54 3.72 -23.10
N GLN A 228 10.76 2.45 -23.43
CA GLN A 228 12.09 1.89 -23.70
C GLN A 228 12.30 1.48 -25.16
N ILE A 229 11.28 1.67 -26.02
CA ILE A 229 11.32 1.23 -27.41
C ILE A 229 11.99 2.32 -28.26
N PRO A 230 13.16 2.09 -28.85
CA PRO A 230 13.91 3.14 -29.56
C PRO A 230 13.08 3.83 -30.64
N ALA A 231 12.34 3.05 -31.44
CA ALA A 231 11.47 3.58 -32.50
C ALA A 231 10.37 4.53 -31.98
N LEU A 232 9.89 4.37 -30.74
CA LEU A 232 8.92 5.28 -30.12
C LEU A 232 9.58 6.43 -29.36
N VAL A 233 10.76 6.19 -28.76
CA VAL A 233 11.53 7.21 -28.04
C VAL A 233 12.04 8.29 -28.98
N GLU A 234 12.39 7.93 -30.22
CA GLU A 234 12.90 8.85 -31.25
C GLU A 234 11.80 9.48 -32.11
N TYR A 235 10.58 8.93 -32.11
CA TYR A 235 9.46 9.44 -32.88
C TYR A 235 8.96 10.79 -32.33
N ARG A 236 8.79 11.79 -33.21
CA ARG A 236 8.39 13.16 -32.83
C ARG A 236 7.18 13.70 -33.59
N GLU A 237 6.66 13.00 -34.58
CA GLU A 237 5.52 13.51 -35.33
C GLU A 237 4.28 13.59 -34.42
N SER A 238 3.50 14.65 -34.60
CA SER A 238 2.30 14.89 -33.80
C SER A 238 1.19 13.92 -34.18
N SER A 239 0.47 13.44 -33.17
CA SER A 239 -0.77 12.69 -33.33
C SER A 239 -1.85 13.37 -32.47
N ILE A 240 -2.95 13.79 -33.09
CA ILE A 240 -4.02 14.56 -32.42
C ILE A 240 -5.13 13.61 -31.97
N PHE A 241 -5.48 13.66 -30.68
CA PHE A 241 -6.65 12.94 -30.18
C PHE A 241 -7.92 13.78 -30.38
N ASP A 242 -8.94 13.19 -31.03
CA ASP A 242 -10.26 13.79 -31.21
C ASP A 242 -11.21 13.28 -30.12
N TYR A 243 -11.68 14.20 -29.28
CA TYR A 243 -12.54 13.89 -28.14
C TYR A 243 -14.02 13.71 -28.53
N GLU A 244 -14.44 14.23 -29.68
CA GLU A 244 -15.84 14.30 -30.08
C GLU A 244 -16.21 13.25 -31.13
N ALA A 245 -15.26 12.89 -32.00
CA ALA A 245 -15.50 11.93 -33.06
C ALA A 245 -15.53 10.47 -32.53
N SER A 246 -16.58 9.72 -32.88
CA SER A 246 -16.60 8.26 -32.64
C SER A 246 -15.98 7.42 -33.77
N GLU A 247 -15.82 8.04 -34.93
CA GLU A 247 -15.15 7.50 -36.10
C GLU A 247 -14.48 8.63 -36.87
N LEU A 248 -13.31 8.40 -37.45
CA LEU A 248 -12.60 9.40 -38.24
C LEU A 248 -11.68 8.76 -39.29
N LYS A 249 -11.31 9.56 -40.29
CA LYS A 249 -10.25 9.23 -41.25
C LYS A 249 -8.91 9.75 -40.77
N ALA A 250 -7.89 8.91 -40.83
CA ALA A 250 -6.53 9.27 -40.42
C ALA A 250 -5.50 8.74 -41.42
N LYS A 251 -4.33 9.37 -41.46
CA LYS A 251 -3.18 8.93 -42.25
C LYS A 251 -2.26 8.09 -41.38
N VAL A 252 -1.80 6.94 -41.90
CA VAL A 252 -0.79 6.09 -41.26
C VAL A 252 0.56 6.81 -41.30
N ASN A 253 1.11 7.12 -40.13
CA ASN A 253 2.42 7.79 -40.02
C ASN A 253 3.54 6.80 -39.68
N LEU A 254 3.27 5.82 -38.82
CA LEU A 254 4.25 4.82 -38.39
C LEU A 254 3.60 3.45 -38.28
N LEU A 255 4.33 2.43 -38.77
CA LEU A 255 4.03 1.03 -38.55
C LEU A 255 5.24 0.35 -37.90
N LEU A 256 4.99 -0.47 -36.88
CA LEU A 256 6.00 -1.32 -36.27
C LEU A 256 5.54 -2.78 -36.32
N ASN A 257 6.45 -3.72 -36.53
CA ASN A 257 6.16 -5.15 -36.38
C ASN A 257 6.04 -5.57 -34.91
N GLU A 258 5.76 -6.85 -34.62
CA GLU A 258 5.67 -7.36 -33.24
C GLU A 258 6.94 -7.14 -32.39
N GLN A 259 8.10 -7.04 -33.04
CA GLN A 259 9.39 -6.76 -32.40
C GLN A 259 9.69 -5.25 -32.28
N PHE A 260 8.70 -4.40 -32.57
CA PHE A 260 8.78 -2.93 -32.50
C PHE A 260 9.80 -2.30 -33.46
N ILE A 261 10.12 -2.99 -34.55
CA ILE A 261 10.97 -2.47 -35.62
C ILE A 261 10.09 -1.73 -36.62
N SER A 262 10.51 -0.53 -37.03
CA SER A 262 9.80 0.26 -38.03
C SER A 262 9.80 -0.45 -39.39
N VAL A 263 8.62 -0.60 -39.97
CA VAL A 263 8.41 -1.29 -41.25
C VAL A 263 7.57 -0.42 -42.19
N PRO A 264 7.80 -0.47 -43.51
CA PRO A 264 7.02 0.31 -44.47
C PRO A 264 5.60 -0.23 -44.67
N VAL A 265 5.38 -1.52 -44.37
CA VAL A 265 4.14 -2.26 -44.59
C VAL A 265 3.99 -3.32 -43.50
N LEU A 266 2.76 -3.52 -43.01
CA LEU A 266 2.34 -4.75 -42.35
C LEU A 266 1.63 -5.62 -43.39
N ASN A 267 1.93 -6.91 -43.44
CA ASN A 267 1.30 -7.83 -44.39
C ASN A 267 0.72 -9.06 -43.70
N HIS A 268 -0.55 -8.99 -43.32
CA HIS A 268 -1.28 -10.04 -42.60
C HIS A 268 -0.60 -10.46 -41.30
N GLU A 269 0.02 -9.51 -40.61
CA GLU A 269 0.78 -9.73 -39.39
C GLU A 269 0.31 -8.83 -38.26
N ASN A 270 0.65 -9.22 -37.04
CA ASN A 270 0.39 -8.38 -35.88
C ASN A 270 1.43 -7.25 -35.84
N GLY A 271 1.05 -6.09 -35.31
CA GLY A 271 1.94 -4.95 -35.26
C GLY A 271 1.35 -3.78 -34.51
N TYR A 272 1.98 -2.62 -34.67
CA TYR A 272 1.60 -1.38 -34.03
C TYR A 272 1.45 -0.26 -35.05
N LEU A 273 0.49 0.62 -34.80
CA LEU A 273 0.12 1.73 -35.68
C LEU A 273 0.09 3.05 -34.91
N ILE A 274 0.73 4.08 -35.48
CA ILE A 274 0.50 5.48 -35.13
C ILE A 274 -0.03 6.22 -36.37
N THR A 275 -1.07 7.02 -36.15
CA THR A 275 -1.70 7.88 -37.16
C THR A 275 -1.56 9.36 -36.81
N ASP A 276 -1.80 10.25 -37.78
CA ASP A 276 -1.81 11.71 -37.58
C ASP A 276 -2.89 12.18 -36.59
N ARG A 277 -3.99 11.42 -36.49
CA ARG A 277 -5.06 11.65 -35.52
C ARG A 277 -5.75 10.34 -35.13
N THR A 278 -6.38 10.30 -33.97
CA THR A 278 -7.14 9.13 -33.49
C THR A 278 -8.31 9.53 -32.61
N CYS A 279 -9.37 8.71 -32.61
CA CYS A 279 -10.51 8.79 -31.71
C CYS A 279 -10.46 7.75 -30.58
N LEU A 280 -9.43 6.87 -30.56
CA LEU A 280 -9.30 5.79 -29.59
C LEU A 280 -8.45 6.21 -28.38
N PHE A 281 -9.03 6.13 -27.19
CA PHE A 281 -8.41 6.51 -25.93
C PHE A 281 -7.38 5.47 -25.51
N ALA A 282 -6.19 5.93 -25.14
CA ALA A 282 -5.14 5.08 -24.60
C ALA A 282 -5.30 4.86 -23.09
N THR A 283 -4.95 3.66 -22.60
CA THR A 283 -4.95 3.33 -21.17
C THR A 283 -4.16 4.36 -20.37
N THR A 284 -4.86 5.20 -19.60
CA THR A 284 -4.26 6.24 -18.76
C THR A 284 -5.14 6.59 -17.57
N GLY A 285 -4.54 6.96 -16.44
CA GLY A 285 -5.27 7.50 -15.28
C GLY A 285 -6.28 6.54 -14.64
N GLY A 286 -6.06 5.22 -14.74
CA GLY A 286 -6.98 4.19 -14.24
C GLY A 286 -8.13 3.85 -15.20
N GLN A 287 -8.26 4.56 -16.32
CA GLN A 287 -9.22 4.26 -17.36
C GLN A 287 -8.61 3.27 -18.37
N GLU A 288 -9.36 2.21 -18.70
CA GLU A 288 -9.01 1.23 -19.73
C GLU A 288 -9.06 1.88 -21.13
N HIS A 289 -8.22 1.41 -22.05
CA HIS A 289 -8.24 1.82 -23.44
C HIS A 289 -9.53 1.43 -24.15
N ASP A 290 -9.74 2.04 -25.31
CA ASP A 290 -10.81 1.59 -26.18
C ASP A 290 -10.47 0.36 -26.98
N ASN A 291 -11.49 -0.44 -27.18
CA ASN A 291 -11.52 -1.42 -28.24
C ASN A 291 -12.08 -0.77 -29.50
N GLY A 292 -11.56 -1.15 -30.66
CA GLY A 292 -12.01 -0.60 -31.92
C GLY A 292 -11.40 -1.30 -33.13
N ILE A 293 -11.53 -0.65 -34.27
CA ILE A 293 -11.02 -1.15 -35.54
C ILE A 293 -10.31 -0.05 -36.32
N VAL A 294 -9.35 -0.46 -37.14
CA VAL A 294 -8.79 0.32 -38.24
C VAL A 294 -9.16 -0.37 -39.56
N ASN A 295 -9.96 0.30 -40.40
CA ASN A 295 -10.66 -0.31 -41.53
C ASN A 295 -11.48 -1.52 -41.11
N LYS A 296 -10.89 -2.72 -41.22
CA LYS A 296 -11.48 -4.03 -40.82
C LYS A 296 -10.63 -4.80 -39.80
N PHE A 297 -9.49 -4.26 -39.41
CA PHE A 297 -8.53 -4.90 -38.53
C PHE A 297 -8.80 -4.51 -37.08
N LEU A 298 -8.71 -5.48 -36.18
CA LEU A 298 -9.00 -5.28 -34.77
C LEU A 298 -7.86 -4.53 -34.08
N ILE A 299 -8.23 -3.54 -33.27
CA ILE A 299 -7.34 -2.88 -32.32
C ILE A 299 -7.56 -3.54 -30.95
N THR A 300 -6.53 -4.20 -30.44
CA THR A 300 -6.60 -4.96 -29.19
C THR A 300 -6.04 -4.21 -27.99
N ASP A 301 -5.20 -3.21 -28.24
CA ASP A 301 -4.61 -2.38 -27.19
C ASP A 301 -4.35 -0.95 -27.71
N VAL A 302 -4.50 0.05 -26.85
CA VAL A 302 -4.14 1.44 -27.16
C VAL A 302 -3.36 2.03 -25.99
N THR A 303 -2.12 2.42 -26.26
CA THR A 303 -1.18 2.91 -25.26
C THR A 303 -0.57 4.24 -25.69
N LYS A 304 0.12 4.95 -24.78
CA LYS A 304 0.82 6.19 -25.12
C LYS A 304 2.30 5.94 -25.38
N ALA A 305 2.83 6.55 -26.45
CA ALA A 305 4.26 6.71 -26.68
C ALA A 305 4.85 7.79 -25.75
N PRO A 306 6.18 7.90 -25.60
CA PRO A 306 6.83 8.87 -24.70
C PRO A 306 6.42 10.33 -24.92
N HIS A 307 6.09 10.70 -26.15
CA HIS A 307 5.70 12.08 -26.53
C HIS A 307 4.18 12.25 -26.67
N GLY A 308 3.39 11.32 -26.12
CA GLY A 308 1.94 11.42 -26.01
C GLY A 308 1.14 10.90 -27.20
N GLN A 309 1.78 10.38 -28.24
CA GLN A 309 1.09 9.75 -29.38
C GLN A 309 0.40 8.45 -28.96
N HIS A 310 -0.72 8.14 -29.61
CA HIS A 310 -1.46 6.90 -29.37
C HIS A 310 -0.90 5.78 -30.25
N VAL A 311 -0.50 4.68 -29.62
CA VAL A 311 0.03 3.48 -30.24
C VAL A 311 -1.06 2.42 -30.21
N HIS A 312 -1.54 2.02 -31.38
CA HIS A 312 -2.62 1.03 -31.53
C HIS A 312 -2.01 -0.33 -31.85
N LYS A 313 -2.28 -1.34 -31.03
CA LYS A 313 -1.88 -2.73 -31.32
C LYS A 313 -2.91 -3.38 -32.24
N LEU A 314 -2.42 -3.97 -33.32
CA LEU A 314 -3.22 -4.59 -34.38
C LEU A 314 -2.97 -6.09 -34.46
N GLU A 315 -4.01 -6.82 -34.84
CA GLU A 315 -3.92 -8.24 -35.17
C GLU A 315 -4.14 -8.49 -36.68
N GLN A 316 -3.26 -9.29 -37.28
CA GLN A 316 -3.34 -9.73 -38.68
C GLN A 316 -3.61 -8.60 -39.69
N ALA A 317 -3.00 -7.44 -39.47
CA ALA A 317 -3.26 -6.25 -40.24
C ALA A 317 -2.46 -6.21 -41.55
N SER A 318 -3.05 -5.59 -42.57
CA SER A 318 -2.38 -5.27 -43.83
C SER A 318 -2.53 -3.79 -44.12
N LEU A 319 -1.48 -3.01 -43.87
CA LEU A 319 -1.46 -1.55 -43.94
C LEU A 319 -0.09 -1.07 -44.42
N LYS A 320 -0.03 0.06 -45.11
CA LYS A 320 1.22 0.71 -45.53
C LYS A 320 1.33 2.11 -44.92
N ILE A 321 2.57 2.54 -44.62
CA ILE A 321 2.82 3.93 -44.25
C ILE A 321 2.31 4.88 -45.36
N GLY A 322 1.54 5.88 -44.96
CA GLY A 322 0.91 6.85 -45.84
C GLY A 322 -0.52 6.52 -46.25
N ASP A 323 -1.04 5.32 -45.95
CA ASP A 323 -2.42 4.96 -46.23
C ASP A 323 -3.41 5.86 -45.47
N LEU A 324 -4.57 6.11 -46.09
CA LEU A 324 -5.73 6.68 -45.41
C LEU A 324 -6.59 5.55 -44.85
N VAL A 325 -6.86 5.59 -43.56
CA VAL A 325 -7.59 4.56 -42.83
C VAL A 325 -8.77 5.14 -42.05
N ASP A 326 -9.82 4.34 -41.89
CA ASP A 326 -10.97 4.65 -41.06
C ASP A 326 -10.76 4.06 -39.65
N LEU A 327 -10.69 4.91 -38.63
CA LEU A 327 -10.59 4.52 -37.22
C LEU A 327 -11.96 4.63 -36.55
N LYS A 328 -12.34 3.62 -35.77
CA LYS A 328 -13.62 3.59 -35.04
C LYS A 328 -13.47 2.83 -33.72
N PHE A 329 -13.98 3.39 -32.62
CA PHE A 329 -14.08 2.66 -31.34
C PHE A 329 -15.47 2.08 -31.09
N ASP A 330 -15.55 1.10 -30.19
CA ASP A 330 -16.80 0.56 -29.68
C ASP A 330 -17.47 1.56 -28.72
N GLN A 331 -18.50 2.24 -29.20
CA GLN A 331 -19.25 3.23 -28.43
C GLN A 331 -19.82 2.66 -27.13
N LYS A 332 -20.35 1.43 -27.14
CA LYS A 332 -20.96 0.82 -25.95
C LYS A 332 -19.91 0.56 -24.88
N LYS A 333 -18.73 0.05 -25.28
CA LYS A 333 -17.63 -0.18 -24.33
C LYS A 333 -17.12 1.13 -23.76
N ARG A 334 -16.91 2.17 -24.58
CA ARG A 334 -16.50 3.51 -24.12
C ARG A 334 -17.48 4.09 -23.09
N GLU A 335 -18.79 3.98 -23.31
CA GLU A 335 -19.79 4.48 -22.37
C GLU A 335 -19.73 3.77 -21.01
N LEU A 336 -19.54 2.45 -21.01
CA LEU A 336 -19.37 1.67 -19.77
C LEU A 336 -18.09 2.07 -19.03
N THR A 337 -16.99 2.25 -19.75
CA THR A 337 -15.72 2.70 -19.16
C THR A 337 -15.83 4.10 -18.56
N ARG A 338 -16.55 5.03 -19.22
CA ARG A 338 -16.80 6.38 -18.69
C ARG A 338 -17.61 6.35 -17.39
N LYS A 339 -18.62 5.50 -17.28
CA LYS A 339 -19.45 5.35 -16.07
C LYS A 339 -18.68 4.85 -14.85
N ASN A 340 -17.60 4.10 -15.05
CA ASN A 340 -16.74 3.62 -13.95
C ASN A 340 -15.69 4.66 -13.53
N HIS A 341 -15.47 5.69 -14.35
CA HIS A 341 -14.45 6.74 -14.11
C HIS A 341 -15.04 8.03 -13.54
N SER A 342 -16.36 8.22 -13.68
CA SER A 342 -17.13 9.32 -13.04
C SER A 342 -17.74 8.84 -11.74
#